data_AF-T0TQG7-F1
#
_entry.id   AF-T0TQG7-F1
#
_cell.length_a   1.000
_cell.length_b   1.000
_cell.length_c   1.000
_cell.angle_alpha   90.00
_cell.angle_beta   90.00
_cell.angle_gamma   90.00
#
_symmetry.space_group_name_H-M   'P 1'
#
loop_
_entity.id
_entity.type
_entity.pdbx_description
1 polymer ?
#
loop_
_entity_poly.entity_id
_entity_poly.type
_entity_poly.pdbx_seq_one_letter_code
_entity_poly.pdbx_strand_id
1 'polypeptide(L)'
;MKTKTLAVTNGVVGLIGGIFLLFAIWFILGVASSGSEAATGLMTLFVYLVKLALLVLGIVGAVYYKGDTPVGTAPSVLLIVGGAISLIPFLGWIGGILGIIGGSLYLASLKKF
;
A
#
# COMPACT_ATOMS: atom_id res chain seq x y z
N MET A 1 4.54 -1.76 23.18
CA MET A 1 5.41 -0.94 22.29
C MET A 1 5.42 -1.44 20.84
N LYS A 2 5.64 -2.74 20.56
CA LYS A 2 5.73 -3.27 19.17
C LYS A 2 4.43 -3.17 18.35
N THR A 3 3.26 -3.34 18.98
CA THR A 3 1.93 -3.22 18.35
C THR A 3 1.62 -1.83 17.81
N LYS A 4 1.97 -0.76 18.54
CA LYS A 4 1.77 0.62 18.09
C LYS A 4 2.70 0.97 16.92
N THR A 5 3.97 0.55 16.99
CA THR A 5 4.94 0.81 15.92
C THR A 5 4.52 0.16 14.60
N LEU A 6 4.06 -1.09 14.62
CA LEU A 6 3.60 -1.77 13.41
C LEU A 6 2.34 -1.11 12.81
N ALA A 7 1.45 -0.57 13.65
CA ALA A 7 0.25 0.11 13.18
C ALA A 7 0.59 1.45 12.51
N VAL A 8 1.58 2.17 13.06
CA VAL A 8 2.15 3.36 12.40
C VAL A 8 2.79 2.98 11.07
N THR A 9 3.62 1.95 11.01
CA THR A 9 4.29 1.52 9.78
C THR A 9 3.28 1.11 8.71
N ASN A 10 2.30 0.27 9.03
CA ASN A 10 1.24 -0.13 8.09
C ASN A 10 0.39 1.07 7.66
N GLY A 11 0.11 2.00 8.58
CA GLY A 11 -0.64 3.21 8.30
C GLY A 11 0.08 4.15 7.34
N VAL A 12 1.34 4.47 7.63
CA VAL A 12 2.17 5.39 6.83
C VAL A 12 2.49 4.79 5.47
N VAL A 13 2.93 3.53 5.42
CA VAL A 13 3.26 2.87 4.14
C VAL A 13 2.00 2.65 3.31
N GLY A 14 0.87 2.31 3.93
CA GLY A 14 -0.44 2.25 3.28
C GLY A 14 -0.86 3.57 2.64
N LEU A 15 -0.71 4.67 3.37
CA LEU A 15 -1.08 6.00 2.90
C LEU A 15 -0.15 6.51 1.80
N ILE A 16 1.17 6.53 2.05
CA ILE A 16 2.16 7.01 1.08
C ILE A 16 2.18 6.12 -0.16
N GLY A 17 2.19 4.79 0.03
CA GLY A 17 2.16 3.82 -1.06
C GLY A 17 0.86 3.92 -1.86
N GLY A 18 -0.28 4.13 -1.19
CA GLY A 18 -1.57 4.32 -1.86
C GLY A 18 -1.64 5.60 -2.69
N ILE A 19 -1.15 6.73 -2.17
CA ILE A 19 -1.04 8.00 -2.91
C ILE A 19 -0.11 7.85 -4.10
N PHE A 20 1.05 7.20 -3.91
CA PHE A 20 1.97 6.95 -5.01
C PHE A 20 1.32 6.10 -6.12
N LEU A 21 0.57 5.06 -5.76
CA LEU A 21 -0.11 4.19 -6.72
C LEU A 21 -1.21 4.88 -7.53
N LEU A 22 -1.85 5.94 -7.00
CA LEU A 22 -2.79 6.76 -7.79
C LEU A 22 -2.11 7.39 -9.00
N PHE A 23 -0.84 7.79 -8.87
CA PHE A 23 -0.09 8.48 -9.91
C PHE A 23 0.97 7.59 -10.60
N ALA A 24 1.07 6.31 -10.22
CA ALA A 24 2.07 5.39 -10.75
C ALA A 24 2.07 5.29 -12.29
N ILE A 25 0.90 5.30 -12.92
CA ILE A 25 0.79 5.30 -14.39
C ILE A 25 1.41 6.57 -15.00
N TRP A 26 1.16 7.73 -14.40
CA TRP A 26 1.70 9.00 -14.88
C TRP A 26 3.20 9.07 -14.74
N PHE A 27 3.74 8.49 -13.67
CA PHE A 27 5.19 8.41 -13.50
C PHE A 27 5.86 7.47 -14.50
N ILE A 28 5.26 6.32 -14.81
CA ILE A 28 5.80 5.41 -15.84
C ILE A 28 5.78 6.09 -17.21
N LEU A 29 4.67 6.76 -17.57
CA LEU A 29 4.56 7.50 -18.83
C LEU A 29 5.55 8.68 -18.90
N GLY A 30 5.74 9.39 -17.79
CA GLY A 30 6.69 10.49 -17.69
C GLY A 30 8.15 10.05 -17.82
N VAL A 31 8.49 8.84 -17.36
CA VAL A 31 9.83 8.27 -17.58
C VAL A 31 9.95 7.71 -19.01
N ALA A 32 8.90 7.09 -19.54
CA ALA A 32 8.90 6.56 -20.89
C ALA A 32 9.13 7.65 -21.96
N SER A 33 8.65 8.88 -21.72
CA SER A 33 8.87 10.02 -22.63
C SER A 33 10.34 10.44 -22.73
N SER A 34 11.20 10.02 -21.80
CA SER A 34 12.65 10.27 -21.88
C SER A 34 13.36 9.41 -22.94
N GLY A 35 12.70 8.39 -23.50
CA GLY A 35 13.29 7.44 -24.43
C GLY A 35 14.26 6.44 -23.80
N SER A 36 14.45 6.47 -22.47
CA SER A 36 15.31 5.53 -21.75
C SER A 36 14.54 4.26 -21.35
N GLU A 37 14.85 3.16 -22.02
CA GLU A 37 14.30 1.83 -21.69
C GLU A 37 14.69 1.40 -20.28
N ALA A 38 15.95 1.65 -19.88
CA ALA A 38 16.45 1.32 -18.56
C ALA A 38 15.69 2.07 -17.45
N ALA A 39 15.47 3.38 -17.63
CA ALA A 39 14.73 4.17 -16.64
C ALA A 39 13.26 3.72 -16.54
N THR A 40 12.63 3.42 -17.68
CA THR A 40 11.25 2.92 -17.74
C THR A 40 11.10 1.56 -17.04
N GLY A 41 12.07 0.66 -17.27
CA GLY A 41 12.15 -0.63 -16.58
C GLY A 41 12.32 -0.49 -15.07
N LEU A 42 13.22 0.40 -14.62
CA LEU A 42 13.44 0.67 -13.20
C LEU A 42 12.19 1.26 -12.53
N MET A 43 11.48 2.17 -13.19
CA MET A 43 10.27 2.76 -12.62
C MET A 43 9.13 1.74 -12.54
N THR A 44 8.99 0.91 -13.56
CA THR A 44 8.01 -0.18 -13.58
C THR A 44 8.30 -1.18 -12.45
N LEU A 45 9.57 -1.57 -12.26
CA LEU A 45 9.99 -2.44 -11.17
C LEU A 45 9.69 -1.82 -9.80
N PHE A 46 10.00 -0.53 -9.62
CA PHE A 46 9.72 0.19 -8.38
C PHE A 46 8.23 0.20 -8.05
N VAL A 47 7.37 0.44 -9.04
CA VAL A 47 5.92 0.37 -8.87
C VAL A 47 5.49 -1.02 -8.40
N TYR A 48 6.01 -2.11 -8.98
CA TYR A 48 5.71 -3.46 -8.52
C TYR A 48 6.18 -3.74 -7.08
N LEU A 49 7.34 -3.20 -6.68
CA LEU A 49 7.82 -3.32 -5.31
C LEU A 49 6.89 -2.63 -4.30
N VAL A 50 6.35 -1.46 -4.64
CA VAL A 50 5.36 -0.77 -3.78
C VAL A 50 4.08 -1.60 -3.64
N LYS A 51 3.58 -2.19 -4.73
CA LYS A 51 2.41 -3.08 -4.71
C LYS A 51 2.64 -4.28 -3.80
N LEU A 52 3.80 -4.92 -3.92
CA LEU A 52 4.19 -6.04 -3.07
C LEU A 52 4.34 -5.62 -1.59
N ALA A 53 4.92 -4.47 -1.32
CA ALA A 53 5.07 -3.96 0.05
C ALA A 53 3.71 -3.78 0.73
N LEU A 54 2.71 -3.21 0.03
CA LEU A 54 1.35 -3.07 0.55
C LEU A 54 0.70 -4.43 0.82
N LEU A 55 0.86 -5.38 -0.10
CA LEU A 55 0.32 -6.73 0.05
C LEU A 55 0.93 -7.45 1.26
N VAL A 56 2.26 -7.41 1.39
CA VAL A 56 2.99 -8.04 2.50
C VAL A 56 2.63 -7.39 3.83
N LEU A 57 2.58 -6.05 3.90
CA LEU A 57 2.19 -5.34 5.14
C LEU A 57 0.74 -5.64 5.53
N GLY A 58 -0.15 -5.80 4.55
CA GLY A 58 -1.52 -6.27 4.78
C GLY A 58 -1.57 -7.67 5.40
N ILE A 59 -0.79 -8.63 4.86
CA ILE A 59 -0.71 -9.99 5.40
C ILE A 59 -0.10 -9.99 6.81
N VAL A 60 1.03 -9.31 7.00
CA VAL A 60 1.70 -9.20 8.31
C VAL A 60 0.74 -8.58 9.33
N GLY A 61 0.04 -7.51 8.95
CA GLY A 61 -0.99 -6.89 9.78
C GLY A 61 -2.17 -7.81 10.09
N ALA A 62 -2.63 -8.62 9.13
CA ALA A 62 -3.72 -9.58 9.33
C ALA A 62 -3.33 -10.69 10.31
N VAL A 63 -2.09 -11.17 10.25
CA VAL A 63 -1.58 -12.21 11.17
C VAL A 63 -1.30 -11.62 12.54
N TYR A 64 -0.68 -10.44 12.61
CA TYR A 64 -0.22 -9.85 13.87
C TYR A 64 -1.35 -9.27 14.72
N TYR A 65 -2.36 -8.66 14.09
CA TYR A 65 -3.54 -8.11 14.80
C TYR A 65 -4.72 -9.09 14.86
N LYS A 66 -4.49 -10.39 14.60
CA LYS A 66 -5.54 -11.40 14.59
C LYS A 66 -6.14 -11.54 16.00
N GLY A 67 -7.38 -11.08 16.17
CA GLY A 67 -8.09 -11.10 17.46
C GLY A 67 -7.77 -9.91 18.37
N ASP A 68 -6.99 -8.94 17.89
CA ASP A 68 -6.60 -7.75 18.66
C ASP A 68 -7.60 -6.61 18.40
N THR A 69 -8.25 -6.13 19.46
CA THR A 69 -9.37 -5.17 19.40
C THR A 69 -9.04 -3.74 18.94
N PRO A 70 -7.81 -3.19 19.09
CA PRO A 70 -7.58 -1.78 18.76
C PRO A 70 -7.53 -1.51 17.25
N VAL A 71 -7.02 -2.44 16.43
CA VAL A 71 -6.85 -2.23 14.98
C VAL A 71 -8.04 -2.75 14.17
N GLY A 72 -8.64 -3.87 14.59
CA GLY A 72 -9.67 -4.56 13.81
C GLY A 72 -9.12 -5.21 12.53
N THR A 73 -9.95 -5.99 11.84
CA THR A 73 -9.56 -6.73 10.63
C THR A 73 -9.65 -5.93 9.34
N ALA A 74 -10.49 -4.88 9.32
CA ALA A 74 -10.74 -4.06 8.13
C ALA A 74 -9.49 -3.39 7.51
N PRO A 75 -8.55 -2.79 8.29
CA PRO A 75 -7.37 -2.15 7.72
C PRO A 75 -6.46 -3.15 6.99
N SER A 76 -6.22 -4.31 7.60
CA SER A 76 -5.39 -5.37 7.03
C SER A 76 -5.99 -5.92 5.73
N VAL A 77 -7.30 -6.18 5.72
CA VAL A 77 -8.00 -6.69 4.52
C VAL A 77 -7.95 -5.67 3.38
N LEU A 78 -8.12 -4.38 3.66
CA LEU A 78 -8.03 -3.34 2.64
C LEU A 78 -6.64 -3.20 2.04
N LEU A 79 -5.57 -3.37 2.83
CA LEU A 79 -4.21 -3.41 2.28
C LEU A 79 -3.96 -4.66 1.44
N ILE A 80 -4.51 -5.82 1.83
CA ILE A 80 -4.39 -7.06 1.04
C ILE A 80 -5.13 -6.92 -0.29
N VAL A 81 -6.41 -6.52 -0.24
CA VAL A 81 -7.25 -6.36 -1.42
C VAL A 81 -6.73 -5.22 -2.30
N GLY A 82 -6.27 -4.12 -1.70
CA GLY A 82 -5.64 -3.01 -2.40
C GLY A 82 -4.35 -3.43 -3.10
N GLY A 83 -3.47 -4.15 -2.41
CA GLY A 83 -2.26 -4.73 -2.99
C GLY A 83 -2.56 -5.71 -4.12
N ALA A 84 -3.51 -6.62 -3.94
CA ALA A 84 -3.89 -7.61 -4.95
C ALA A 84 -4.50 -6.97 -6.21
N ILE A 85 -5.46 -6.05 -6.04
CA ILE A 85 -6.07 -5.32 -7.17
C ILE A 85 -5.03 -4.46 -7.88
N SER A 86 -4.07 -3.89 -7.13
CA SER A 86 -3.04 -3.05 -7.73
C SER A 86 -2.12 -3.81 -8.68
N LEU A 87 -1.97 -5.14 -8.54
CA LEU A 87 -1.16 -5.96 -9.45
C LEU A 87 -1.73 -5.98 -10.87
N ILE A 88 -3.02 -5.72 -11.03
CA ILE A 88 -3.65 -5.67 -12.34
C ILE A 88 -3.26 -4.33 -13.01
N PRO A 89 -2.64 -4.34 -14.22
CA PRO A 89 -2.05 -3.15 -14.83
C PRO A 89 -2.97 -1.92 -14.94
N PHE A 90 -4.27 -2.13 -15.18
CA PHE A 90 -5.26 -1.05 -15.32
C PHE A 90 -6.03 -0.69 -14.03
N LEU A 91 -5.94 -1.51 -12.98
CA LEU A 91 -6.65 -1.30 -11.71
C LEU A 91 -5.70 -0.82 -10.59
N GLY A 92 -4.45 -0.51 -10.93
CA GLY A 92 -3.42 0.03 -10.03
C GLY A 92 -3.91 1.17 -9.13
N TRP A 93 -4.65 2.10 -9.73
CA TRP A 93 -5.20 3.28 -9.05
C TRP A 93 -6.30 2.93 -8.03
N ILE A 94 -7.16 1.94 -8.31
CA ILE A 94 -8.16 1.43 -7.34
C ILE A 94 -7.45 0.78 -6.16
N GLY A 95 -6.38 0.02 -6.43
CA GLY A 95 -5.52 -0.52 -5.37
C GLY A 95 -4.89 0.58 -4.52
N GLY A 96 -4.52 1.71 -5.14
CA GLY A 96 -4.06 2.92 -4.45
C GLY A 96 -5.10 3.51 -3.50
N ILE A 97 -6.35 3.68 -3.95
CA ILE A 97 -7.47 4.17 -3.12
C ILE A 97 -7.67 3.26 -1.90
N LEU A 98 -7.71 1.95 -2.11
CA LEU A 98 -7.87 0.97 -1.03
C LEU A 98 -6.69 1.01 -0.06
N GLY A 99 -5.47 1.21 -0.57
CA GLY A 99 -4.26 1.43 0.24
C GLY A 99 -4.39 2.67 1.14
N ILE A 100 -4.89 3.79 0.60
CA ILE A 100 -5.12 5.03 1.36
C ILE A 100 -6.14 4.80 2.47
N ILE A 101 -7.27 4.16 2.16
CA ILE A 101 -8.33 3.88 3.15
C ILE A 101 -7.80 2.93 4.22
N GLY A 102 -7.16 1.83 3.83
CA GLY A 102 -6.56 0.86 4.75
C GLY A 102 -5.50 1.48 5.65
N GLY A 103 -4.60 2.29 5.09
CA GLY A 103 -3.57 3.02 5.84
C GLY A 103 -4.16 4.07 6.79
N SER A 104 -5.17 4.81 6.35
CA SER A 104 -5.87 5.79 7.18
C SER A 104 -6.58 5.13 8.37
N LEU A 105 -7.17 3.95 8.17
CA LEU A 105 -7.78 3.20 9.26
C LEU A 105 -6.74 2.67 10.26
N TYR A 106 -5.56 2.23 9.79
CA TYR A 106 -4.44 1.89 10.68
C TYR A 106 -4.01 3.08 11.54
N LEU A 107 -3.90 4.27 10.94
CA LEU A 107 -3.57 5.50 11.67
C LEU A 107 -4.69 5.92 12.63
N ALA A 108 -5.96 5.77 12.24
CA ALA A 108 -7.09 6.08 13.10
C ALA A 108 -7.15 5.16 14.33
N SER A 109 -6.79 3.88 14.15
CA SER A 109 -6.71 2.90 15.23
C SER A 109 -5.63 3.24 16.26
N LEU A 110 -4.65 4.09 15.94
CA LEU A 110 -3.66 4.59 16.91
C LEU A 110 -4.28 5.37 18.07
N LYS A 111 -5.47 5.96 17.89
CA LYS A 111 -6.19 6.65 18.99
C LYS A 111 -6.71 5.69 20.06
N LYS A 112 -6.76 4.39 19.76
CA LYS A 112 -7.23 3.33 20.68
C LYS A 112 -6.08 2.66 21.44
N PHE A 113 -4.83 3.08 21.19
CA PHE A 113 -3.61 2.58 21.82
C PHE A 113 -3.05 3.54 22.87
#